data_AF-A0A940L6F8-F1
#
_entry.id   AF-A0A940L6F8-F1
#
_cell.length_a   1.000
_cell.length_b   1.000
_cell.length_c   1.000
_cell.angle_alpha   90.00
_cell.angle_beta   90.00
_cell.angle_gamma   90.00
#
_symmetry.space_group_name_H-M   'P 1'
#
loop_
_entity.id
_entity.type
_entity.pdbx_description
1 polymer ?
#
loop_
_entity_poly.entity_id
_entity_poly.type
_entity_poly.pdbx_seq_one_letter_code
_entity_poly.pdbx_strand_id
1 'polypeptide(L)'
;MDINVKSLLMQELTKRQTRNSSYSLRAFARDLDLGSTTLSDVLADKRSLSKTNLEKVMEKLLVSPLEREVLWSKYKENHSRLEVTEELILKEDEFRLIADWHYLAILNLAKIPENKATPEWIATRLGISEEEAEHALERLLRMELLKKSRNRLVRTAKPIATSGDIPSAAIRKHHTQNLHLAEQSLHRDPVETRQFYSMTVAVNPEKLPLVKDIVIKARKKIGDLLEDGSLSEVYTFSFQLFPLTKLQKTTEDHNA
;
A
#
# COMPACT_ATOMS: atom_id res chain seq x y z
N MET A 1 -8.33 2.73 18.25
CA MET A 1 -6.96 2.29 17.92
C MET A 1 -5.98 3.09 18.78
N ASP A 2 -5.32 2.47 19.76
CA ASP A 2 -4.36 3.16 20.63
C ASP A 2 -2.96 3.17 19.99
N ILE A 3 -2.81 3.91 18.90
CA ILE A 3 -1.53 4.02 18.20
C ILE A 3 -0.65 5.06 18.89
N ASN A 4 0.59 4.71 19.21
CA ASN A 4 1.62 5.65 19.66
C ASN A 4 2.92 5.34 18.92
N VAL A 5 3.91 6.23 19.04
CA VAL A 5 5.17 6.12 18.30
C VAL A 5 5.87 4.78 18.57
N LYS A 6 5.91 4.34 19.83
CA LYS A 6 6.56 3.09 20.22
C LYS A 6 5.83 1.88 19.66
N SER A 7 4.50 1.79 19.83
CA SER A 7 3.72 0.66 19.33
C SER A 7 3.80 0.55 17.81
N LEU A 8 3.76 1.67 17.09
CA LEU A 8 3.98 1.72 15.64
C LEU A 8 5.36 1.18 15.25
N LEU A 9 6.43 1.64 15.90
CA LEU A 9 7.79 1.19 15.62
C LEU A 9 7.97 -0.30 15.91
N MET A 10 7.42 -0.79 17.03
CA MET A 10 7.50 -2.21 17.40
C MET A 10 6.75 -3.10 16.42
N GLN A 11 5.52 -2.72 16.05
CA GLN A 11 4.72 -3.48 15.09
C GLN A 11 5.43 -3.60 13.73
N GLU A 12 5.95 -2.48 13.22
CA GLU A 12 6.66 -2.48 11.94
C GLU A 12 8.00 -3.25 12.02
N LEU A 13 8.75 -3.12 13.12
CA LEU A 13 9.98 -3.90 13.31
C LEU A 13 9.69 -5.40 13.29
N THR A 14 8.71 -5.85 14.08
CA THR A 14 8.28 -7.25 14.12
C THR A 14 7.86 -7.73 12.73
N LYS A 15 7.06 -6.95 12.00
CA LYS A 15 6.65 -7.28 10.63
C LYS A 15 7.84 -7.49 9.69
N ARG A 16 8.88 -6.66 9.77
CA ARG A 16 10.09 -6.81 8.95
C ARG A 16 10.94 -8.01 9.39
N GLN A 17 10.99 -8.30 10.69
CA GLN A 17 11.69 -9.46 11.24
C GLN A 17 11.02 -10.79 10.87
N THR A 18 9.69 -10.83 10.82
CA THR A 18 8.95 -12.01 10.34
C THR A 18 9.30 -12.33 8.89
N ARG A 19 9.56 -11.30 8.06
CA ARG A 19 9.97 -11.47 6.65
C ARG A 19 11.43 -11.85 6.50
N ASN A 20 12.29 -11.25 7.31
CA ASN A 20 13.71 -11.51 7.31
C ASN A 20 14.18 -11.62 8.77
N SER A 21 14.40 -12.84 9.23
CA SER A 21 14.84 -13.11 10.61
C SER A 21 16.20 -12.48 10.96
N SER A 22 17.01 -12.13 9.96
CA SER A 22 18.28 -11.40 10.16
C SER A 22 18.12 -9.87 10.20
N TYR A 23 16.90 -9.35 10.03
CA TYR A 23 16.62 -7.93 10.05
C TYR A 23 16.84 -7.34 11.45
N SER A 24 17.90 -6.55 11.58
CA SER A 24 18.36 -6.02 12.86
C SER A 24 17.76 -4.65 13.20
N LEU A 25 17.81 -4.29 14.48
CA LEU A 25 17.43 -2.94 14.94
C LEU A 25 18.26 -1.84 14.23
N ARG A 26 19.53 -2.11 13.91
CA ARG A 26 20.39 -1.16 13.18
C ARG A 26 19.92 -0.97 11.74
N ALA A 27 19.51 -2.04 11.07
CA ALA A 27 18.93 -1.95 9.73
C ALA A 27 17.62 -1.14 9.78
N PHE A 28 16.79 -1.35 10.80
CA PHE A 28 15.57 -0.57 10.97
C PHE A 28 15.84 0.92 11.20
N ALA A 29 16.80 1.25 12.06
CA ALA A 29 17.20 2.64 12.29
C ALA A 29 17.68 3.31 11.00
N ARG A 30 18.52 2.63 10.22
CA ARG A 30 18.99 3.12 8.91
C ARG A 30 17.82 3.37 7.95
N ASP A 31 16.88 2.44 7.85
CA ASP A 31 15.74 2.56 6.92
C ASP A 31 14.76 3.67 7.34
N LEU A 32 14.71 4.01 8.63
CA LEU A 32 13.96 5.15 9.18
C LEU A 32 14.74 6.48 9.12
N ASP A 33 16.00 6.47 8.70
CA ASP A 33 16.92 7.62 8.78
C ASP A 33 17.08 8.16 10.22
N LEU A 34 17.27 7.23 11.16
CA LEU A 34 17.49 7.47 12.58
C LEU A 34 18.83 6.89 13.06
N GLY A 35 19.39 7.49 14.10
CA GLY A 35 20.50 6.88 14.84
C GLY A 35 20.05 5.62 15.58
N SER A 36 20.86 4.56 15.57
CA SER A 36 20.51 3.30 16.27
C SER A 36 20.27 3.49 17.76
N THR A 37 21.04 4.37 18.42
CA THR A 37 20.83 4.72 19.84
C THR A 37 19.49 5.42 20.04
N THR A 38 19.13 6.37 19.16
CA THR A 38 17.84 7.07 19.23
C THR A 38 16.66 6.10 19.14
N LEU A 39 16.71 5.18 18.16
CA LEU A 39 15.66 4.17 18.03
C LEU A 39 15.58 3.26 19.26
N SER A 40 16.73 2.81 19.78
CA SER A 40 16.79 1.97 20.96
C SER A 40 16.21 2.65 22.21
N ASP A 41 16.54 3.92 22.44
CA ASP A 41 16.05 4.69 23.59
C ASP A 41 14.53 4.91 23.52
N VAL A 42 14.00 5.15 22.31
CA VAL A 42 12.55 5.29 22.08
C VAL A 42 11.81 3.99 22.36
N LEU A 43 12.32 2.85 21.87
CA LEU A 43 11.71 1.54 22.14
C LEU A 43 11.77 1.17 23.63
N ALA A 44 12.80 1.64 24.34
CA ALA A 44 12.98 1.45 25.77
C ALA A 44 12.25 2.48 26.66
N ASP A 45 11.44 3.38 26.08
CA ASP A 45 10.78 4.51 26.77
C ASP A 45 11.72 5.45 27.54
N LYS A 46 13.01 5.46 27.18
CA LYS A 46 14.01 6.35 27.79
C LYS A 46 13.96 7.76 27.22
N ARG A 47 13.45 7.90 25.99
CA ARG A 47 13.45 9.17 25.24
C ARG A 47 12.32 9.24 24.21
N SER A 48 11.70 10.40 24.06
CA SER A 48 10.78 10.70 22.95
C SER A 48 11.52 11.15 21.68
N LEU A 49 10.93 10.89 20.51
CA LEU A 49 11.47 11.43 19.25
C LEU A 49 11.31 12.95 19.22
N SER A 50 12.29 13.66 18.65
CA SER A 50 12.09 15.07 18.28
C SER A 50 11.04 15.19 17.16
N LYS A 51 10.40 16.36 17.02
CA LYS A 51 9.48 16.70 15.92
C LYS A 51 9.97 16.24 14.54
N THR A 52 11.20 16.59 14.17
CA THR A 52 11.79 16.24 12.86
C THR A 52 11.92 14.73 12.67
N ASN A 53 12.37 14.00 13.71
CA ASN A 53 12.46 12.54 13.64
C ASN A 53 11.09 11.86 13.60
N LEU A 54 10.08 12.42 14.27
CA LEU A 54 8.72 11.91 14.18
C LEU A 54 8.17 12.08 12.75
N GLU A 55 8.40 13.23 12.11
CA GLU A 55 8.05 13.47 10.71
C GLU A 55 8.71 12.45 9.77
N LYS A 56 10.01 12.20 9.94
CA LYS A 56 10.73 11.16 9.19
C LYS A 56 10.11 9.79 9.38
N VAL A 57 9.83 9.39 10.63
CA VAL A 57 9.21 8.09 10.92
C VAL A 57 7.85 7.96 10.24
N MET A 58 6.99 8.96 10.36
CA MET A 58 5.66 8.95 9.73
C MET A 58 5.76 8.83 8.19
N GLU A 59 6.70 9.55 7.57
CA GLU A 59 6.92 9.48 6.12
C GLU A 59 7.46 8.11 5.69
N LYS A 60 8.48 7.58 6.39
CA LYS A 60 9.14 6.31 6.05
C LYS A 60 8.25 5.10 6.29
N LEU A 61 7.35 5.18 7.28
CA LEU A 61 6.38 4.14 7.59
C LEU A 61 5.07 4.27 6.80
N LEU A 62 4.95 5.30 5.95
CA LEU A 62 3.80 5.50 5.07
C LEU A 62 2.48 5.54 5.85
N VAL A 63 2.49 6.20 7.02
CA VAL A 63 1.30 6.28 7.88
C VAL A 63 0.18 7.06 7.18
N SER A 64 -1.06 6.70 7.49
CA SER A 64 -2.25 7.31 6.90
C SER A 64 -2.53 8.71 7.48
N PRO A 65 -3.39 9.53 6.84
CA PRO A 65 -3.77 10.84 7.36
C PRO A 65 -4.28 10.80 8.81
N LEU A 66 -5.16 9.86 9.13
CA LEU A 66 -5.69 9.72 10.49
C LEU A 66 -4.61 9.30 11.49
N GLU A 67 -3.78 8.32 11.14
CA GLU A 67 -2.65 7.89 11.98
C GLU A 67 -1.69 9.05 12.26
N ARG A 68 -1.41 9.88 11.25
CA ARG A 68 -0.57 11.07 11.38
C ARG A 68 -1.13 12.06 12.39
N GLU A 69 -2.42 12.36 12.32
CA GLU A 69 -3.06 13.28 13.26
C GLU A 69 -3.10 12.73 14.68
N VAL A 70 -3.35 11.42 14.86
CA VAL A 70 -3.29 10.77 16.17
C VAL A 70 -1.89 10.85 16.76
N LEU A 71 -0.84 10.58 15.97
CA LEU A 71 0.55 10.68 16.41
C LEU A 71 0.93 12.12 16.79
N TRP A 72 0.46 13.12 16.05
CA TRP A 72 0.71 14.52 16.35
C TRP A 72 0.02 15.01 17.61
N SER A 73 -1.25 14.64 17.79
CA SER A 73 -2.01 14.97 18.99
C SER A 73 -1.30 14.45 20.24
N LYS A 74 -0.85 13.19 20.21
CA LYS A 74 -0.09 12.59 21.32
C LYS A 74 1.27 13.25 21.54
N TYR A 75 1.99 13.61 20.47
CA TYR A 75 3.30 14.28 20.58
C TYR A 75 3.23 15.65 21.26
N LYS A 76 2.17 16.43 21.01
CA LYS A 76 2.01 17.78 21.57
C LYS A 76 1.59 17.79 23.05
N GLU A 77 1.46 16.63 23.70
CA GLU A 77 0.90 16.45 25.05
C GLU A 77 -0.48 17.09 25.26
N ASN A 78 -1.12 17.54 24.18
CA ASN A 78 -2.50 18.00 24.19
C ASN A 78 -3.38 16.76 24.30
N HIS A 79 -3.72 16.40 25.53
CA HIS A 79 -4.72 15.39 25.87
C HIS A 79 -6.14 15.82 25.47
N SER A 80 -6.29 16.95 24.76
CA SER A 80 -7.52 17.29 24.06
C SER A 80 -7.86 16.15 23.11
N ARG A 81 -9.04 15.55 23.29
CA ARG A 81 -9.57 14.52 22.39
C ARG A 81 -9.37 14.99 20.95
N LEU A 82 -8.68 14.19 20.15
CA LEU A 82 -8.55 14.45 18.71
C LEU A 82 -9.97 14.57 18.15
N GLU A 83 -10.31 15.74 17.61
CA GLU A 83 -11.56 15.94 16.92
C GLU A 83 -11.42 15.35 15.51
N VAL A 84 -12.05 14.19 15.31
CA VAL A 84 -12.04 13.51 14.01
C VAL A 84 -13.09 14.19 13.14
N THR A 85 -12.65 15.07 12.25
CA THR A 85 -13.51 15.79 11.31
C THR A 85 -13.93 14.89 10.14
N GLU A 86 -15.06 15.21 9.51
CA GLU A 86 -15.50 14.52 8.28
C GLU A 86 -14.46 14.61 7.16
N GLU A 87 -13.78 15.75 7.03
CA GLU A 87 -12.71 15.95 6.06
C GLU A 87 -11.54 14.97 6.28
N LEU A 88 -11.16 14.73 7.54
CA LEU A 88 -10.10 13.78 7.88
C LEU A 88 -10.52 12.33 7.57
N ILE A 89 -11.78 11.98 7.84
CA ILE A 89 -12.33 10.66 7.50
C ILE A 89 -12.29 10.43 5.99
N LEU A 90 -12.67 11.43 5.19
CA LEU A 90 -12.65 11.33 3.73
C LEU A 90 -11.22 11.12 3.21
N LYS A 91 -10.25 11.92 3.68
CA LYS A 91 -8.84 11.77 3.31
C LYS A 91 -8.28 10.40 3.71
N GLU A 92 -8.67 9.89 4.86
CA GLU A 92 -8.31 8.55 5.33
C GLU A 92 -8.91 7.46 4.43
N ASP A 93 -10.17 7.61 4.03
CA ASP A 93 -10.88 6.71 3.12
C ASP A 93 -10.24 6.66 1.73
N GLU A 94 -9.95 7.82 1.14
CA GLU A 94 -9.24 7.91 -0.13
C GLU A 94 -7.83 7.32 -0.06
N PHE A 95 -7.09 7.60 1.02
CA PHE A 95 -5.76 7.03 1.23
C PHE A 95 -5.81 5.51 1.27
N ARG A 96 -6.70 4.92 2.08
CA ARG A 96 -6.80 3.46 2.28
C ARG A 96 -7.26 2.74 1.02
N LEU A 97 -8.24 3.30 0.32
CA LEU A 97 -8.74 2.77 -0.95
C LEU A 97 -7.61 2.50 -1.96
N ILE A 98 -6.61 3.37 -1.98
CA ILE A 98 -5.47 3.27 -2.88
C ILE A 98 -4.35 2.45 -2.24
N ALA A 99 -4.03 2.74 -0.98
CA ALA A 99 -2.87 2.19 -0.30
C ALA A 99 -2.97 0.69 -0.02
N ASP A 100 -4.17 0.21 0.30
CA ASP A 100 -4.41 -1.16 0.75
C ASP A 100 -5.02 -2.00 -0.38
N TRP A 101 -4.28 -3.01 -0.85
CA TRP A 101 -4.58 -3.76 -2.08
C TRP A 101 -5.97 -4.41 -2.10
N HIS A 102 -6.44 -4.87 -0.93
CA HIS A 102 -7.65 -5.67 -0.81
C HIS A 102 -8.91 -4.85 -1.15
N TYR A 103 -8.89 -3.52 -1.01
CA TYR A 103 -10.02 -2.68 -1.42
C TYR A 103 -10.32 -2.82 -2.91
N LEU A 104 -9.28 -2.72 -3.76
CA LEU A 104 -9.42 -2.91 -5.21
C LEU A 104 -9.79 -4.36 -5.55
N ALA A 105 -9.28 -5.34 -4.80
CA ALA A 105 -9.63 -6.74 -4.99
C ALA A 105 -11.13 -6.99 -4.69
N ILE A 106 -11.66 -6.44 -3.59
CA ILE A 106 -13.08 -6.56 -3.23
C ILE A 106 -13.98 -5.91 -4.28
N LEU A 107 -13.58 -4.74 -4.80
CA LEU A 107 -14.30 -4.09 -5.91
C LEU A 107 -14.36 -4.96 -7.18
N ASN A 108 -13.35 -5.81 -7.42
CA ASN A 108 -13.34 -6.74 -8.54
C ASN A 108 -14.06 -8.06 -8.21
N LEU A 109 -14.04 -8.54 -6.95
CA LEU A 109 -14.88 -9.65 -6.50
C LEU A 109 -16.37 -9.36 -6.74
N ALA A 110 -16.80 -8.11 -6.61
CA ALA A 110 -18.16 -7.70 -6.91
C ALA A 110 -18.57 -7.90 -8.39
N LYS A 111 -17.62 -8.04 -9.32
CA LYS A 111 -17.90 -8.33 -10.74
C LYS A 111 -18.16 -9.83 -10.99
N ILE A 112 -17.78 -10.72 -10.07
CA ILE A 112 -17.98 -12.16 -10.21
C ILE A 112 -19.47 -12.50 -10.04
N PRO A 113 -20.10 -13.32 -10.92
CA PRO A 113 -21.52 -13.66 -10.82
C PRO A 113 -21.91 -14.32 -9.48
N GLU A 114 -21.05 -15.16 -8.89
CA GLU A 114 -21.31 -15.90 -7.66
C GLU A 114 -20.88 -15.16 -6.39
N ASN A 115 -20.63 -13.85 -6.48
CA ASN A 115 -20.18 -13.06 -5.33
C ASN A 115 -21.17 -13.07 -4.16
N LYS A 116 -20.64 -12.93 -2.94
CA LYS A 116 -21.43 -12.81 -1.70
C LYS A 116 -21.07 -11.54 -0.93
N ALA A 117 -22.07 -10.90 -0.35
CA ALA A 117 -21.92 -9.66 0.41
C ALA A 117 -21.56 -9.87 1.89
N THR A 118 -20.74 -10.87 2.19
CA THR A 118 -20.36 -11.28 3.56
C THR A 118 -18.85 -11.16 3.78
N PRO A 119 -18.41 -10.68 4.96
CA PRO A 119 -16.99 -10.63 5.32
C PRO A 119 -16.29 -11.98 5.20
N GLU A 120 -16.90 -13.04 5.73
CA GLU A 120 -16.37 -14.42 5.67
C GLU A 120 -16.00 -14.88 4.24
N TRP A 121 -16.88 -14.61 3.26
CA TRP A 121 -16.62 -15.01 1.87
C TRP A 121 -15.48 -14.21 1.25
N ILE A 122 -15.42 -12.91 1.53
CA ILE A 122 -14.34 -12.03 1.08
C ILE A 122 -13.01 -12.48 1.68
N ALA A 123 -12.99 -12.69 3.00
CA ALA A 123 -11.82 -13.13 3.75
C ALA A 123 -11.25 -14.42 3.18
N THR A 124 -12.13 -15.41 2.96
CA THR A 124 -11.77 -16.70 2.35
C THR A 124 -11.21 -16.54 0.94
N ARG A 125 -11.86 -15.74 0.08
CA ARG A 125 -11.43 -15.56 -1.32
C ARG A 125 -10.10 -14.82 -1.46
N LEU A 126 -9.78 -13.92 -0.52
CA LEU A 126 -8.58 -13.09 -0.59
C LEU A 126 -7.45 -13.55 0.34
N GLY A 127 -7.71 -14.49 1.25
CA GLY A 127 -6.73 -14.93 2.24
C GLY A 127 -6.36 -13.84 3.25
N ILE A 128 -7.33 -13.00 3.64
CA ILE A 128 -7.21 -11.97 4.68
C ILE A 128 -8.03 -12.35 5.91
N SER A 129 -7.89 -11.64 7.02
CA SER A 129 -8.73 -11.90 8.20
C SER A 129 -10.18 -11.47 7.97
N GLU A 130 -11.13 -12.07 8.70
CA GLU A 130 -12.54 -11.67 8.62
C GLU A 130 -12.74 -10.22 9.10
N GLU A 131 -12.01 -9.79 10.13
CA GLU A 131 -11.99 -8.40 10.61
C GLU A 131 -11.49 -7.42 9.54
N GLU A 132 -10.43 -7.77 8.81
CA GLU A 132 -9.93 -6.96 7.69
C GLU A 132 -10.98 -6.86 6.58
N ALA A 133 -11.64 -7.98 6.24
CA ALA A 133 -12.70 -8.01 5.24
C ALA A 133 -13.93 -7.20 5.66
N GLU A 134 -14.32 -7.26 6.93
CA GLU A 134 -15.43 -6.50 7.50
C GLU A 134 -15.17 -4.99 7.41
N HIS A 135 -14.05 -4.52 7.94
CA HIS A 135 -13.67 -3.11 7.88
C HIS A 135 -13.53 -2.59 6.44
N ALA A 136 -13.00 -3.41 5.53
CA ALA A 136 -12.89 -3.04 4.14
C ALA A 136 -14.27 -2.90 3.49
N LEU A 137 -15.17 -3.86 3.74
CA LEU A 137 -16.52 -3.85 3.20
C LEU A 137 -17.34 -2.67 3.74
N GLU A 138 -17.30 -2.41 5.05
CA GLU A 138 -17.97 -1.26 5.67
C GLU A 138 -17.54 0.06 5.04
N ARG A 139 -16.22 0.25 4.85
CA ARG A 139 -15.68 1.45 4.23
C ARG A 139 -16.11 1.58 2.77
N LEU A 140 -16.06 0.51 1.97
CA LEU A 140 -16.48 0.55 0.57
C LEU A 140 -17.98 0.87 0.41
N LEU A 141 -18.82 0.43 1.35
CA LEU A 141 -20.24 0.77 1.39
C LEU A 141 -20.46 2.22 1.81
N ARG A 142 -19.73 2.69 2.83
CA ARG A 142 -19.76 4.10 3.29
C ARG A 142 -19.34 5.07 2.19
N MET A 143 -18.31 4.72 1.43
CA MET A 143 -17.83 5.50 0.28
C MET A 143 -18.73 5.36 -0.96
N GLU A 144 -19.84 4.62 -0.87
CA GLU A 144 -20.76 4.34 -1.96
C GLU A 144 -20.10 3.73 -3.20
N LEU A 145 -19.00 2.99 -3.02
CA LEU A 145 -18.30 2.29 -4.10
C LEU A 145 -18.89 0.89 -4.36
N LEU A 146 -19.56 0.34 -3.34
CA LEU A 146 -20.35 -0.87 -3.38
C LEU A 146 -21.75 -0.62 -2.82
N LYS A 147 -22.70 -1.45 -3.22
CA LYS A 147 -24.01 -1.61 -2.56
C LYS A 147 -24.29 -3.10 -2.34
N LYS A 148 -25.04 -3.42 -1.29
CA LYS A 148 -25.56 -4.77 -1.05
C LYS A 148 -26.95 -4.90 -1.69
N SER A 149 -27.17 -5.93 -2.50
CA SER A 149 -28.48 -6.25 -3.08
C SER A 149 -28.70 -7.76 -3.07
N ARG A 150 -29.75 -8.24 -2.40
CA ARG A 150 -30.09 -9.68 -2.32
C ARG A 150 -28.87 -10.57 -1.97
N ASN A 151 -28.11 -10.17 -0.96
CA ASN A 151 -26.87 -10.81 -0.50
C ASN A 151 -25.70 -10.82 -1.52
N ARG A 152 -25.75 -9.97 -2.55
CA ARG A 152 -24.67 -9.77 -3.52
C ARG A 152 -24.10 -8.37 -3.42
N LEU A 153 -22.82 -8.25 -3.73
CA LEU A 153 -22.12 -7.00 -3.94
C LEU A 153 -22.42 -6.49 -5.35
N VAL A 154 -22.83 -5.24 -5.43
CA VAL A 154 -23.03 -4.51 -6.68
C VAL A 154 -22.09 -3.33 -6.66
N ARG A 155 -21.19 -3.27 -7.64
CA ARG A 155 -20.27 -2.14 -7.78
C ARG A 155 -21.01 -0.93 -8.33
N THR A 156 -20.88 0.19 -7.63
CA THR A 156 -21.44 1.49 -8.03
C THR A 156 -20.37 2.46 -8.50
N ALA A 157 -19.12 2.24 -8.09
CA ALA A 157 -17.99 3.05 -8.49
C ALA A 157 -17.64 2.90 -9.98
N LYS A 158 -17.40 4.04 -10.65
CA LYS A 158 -16.61 4.09 -11.89
C LYS A 158 -15.20 3.52 -11.63
N PRO A 159 -14.43 3.12 -12.66
CA PRO A 159 -13.03 2.76 -12.48
C PRO A 159 -12.31 3.87 -11.70
N ILE A 160 -11.67 3.51 -10.59
CA ILE A 160 -10.88 4.46 -9.80
C ILE A 160 -9.66 4.79 -10.66
N ALA A 161 -9.72 5.93 -11.34
CA ALA A 161 -8.58 6.45 -12.06
C ALA A 161 -7.60 6.99 -11.02
N THR A 162 -6.35 6.54 -11.07
CA THR A 162 -5.30 7.12 -10.26
C THR A 162 -5.05 8.55 -10.77
N SER A 163 -5.69 9.55 -10.17
CA SER A 163 -5.49 10.97 -10.48
C SER A 163 -4.09 11.44 -10.05
N GLY A 164 -3.68 12.61 -10.52
CA GLY A 164 -2.38 13.22 -10.17
C GLY A 164 -2.25 13.62 -8.69
N ASP A 165 -3.37 13.69 -7.96
CA ASP A 165 -3.43 14.17 -6.57
C ASP A 165 -3.24 13.06 -5.52
N ILE A 166 -2.90 11.84 -5.96
CA ILE A 166 -2.75 10.72 -5.04
C ILE A 166 -1.50 10.89 -4.19
N PRO A 167 -1.61 10.78 -2.85
CA PRO A 167 -0.44 10.81 -1.97
C PRO A 167 0.59 9.75 -2.38
N SER A 168 1.85 10.18 -2.60
CA SER A 168 2.97 9.27 -2.93
C SER A 168 3.09 8.12 -1.93
N ALA A 169 2.78 8.38 -0.65
CA ALA A 169 2.80 7.35 0.39
C ALA A 169 1.79 6.22 0.14
N ALA A 170 0.57 6.52 -0.34
CA ALA A 170 -0.43 5.52 -0.67
C ALA A 170 0.04 4.63 -1.83
N ILE A 171 0.56 5.23 -2.90
CA ILE A 171 1.11 4.52 -4.07
C ILE A 171 2.26 3.60 -3.65
N ARG A 172 3.21 4.11 -2.86
CA ARG A 172 4.34 3.32 -2.36
C ARG A 172 3.86 2.14 -1.50
N LYS A 173 2.87 2.37 -0.63
CA LYS A 173 2.30 1.32 0.22
C LYS A 173 1.62 0.24 -0.62
N HIS A 174 0.82 0.64 -1.61
CA HIS A 174 0.17 -0.28 -2.55
C HIS A 174 1.16 -1.16 -3.31
N HIS A 175 2.18 -0.55 -3.93
CA HIS A 175 3.19 -1.31 -4.64
C HIS A 175 4.02 -2.22 -3.71
N THR A 176 4.30 -1.77 -2.48
CA THR A 176 4.99 -2.61 -1.48
C THR A 176 4.15 -3.85 -1.11
N GLN A 177 2.84 -3.71 -0.98
CA GLN A 177 1.93 -4.83 -0.74
C GLN A 177 1.87 -5.77 -1.95
N ASN A 178 1.73 -5.24 -3.17
CA ASN A 178 1.70 -6.06 -4.38
C ASN A 178 3.01 -6.83 -4.61
N LEU A 179 4.17 -6.22 -4.33
CA LEU A 179 5.46 -6.91 -4.40
C LEU A 179 5.50 -8.08 -3.40
N HIS A 180 4.93 -7.90 -2.22
CA HIS A 180 4.85 -8.97 -1.24
C HIS A 180 3.88 -10.08 -1.65
N LEU A 181 2.73 -9.74 -2.22
CA LEU A 181 1.80 -10.73 -2.78
C LEU A 181 2.46 -11.52 -3.92
N ALA A 182 3.23 -10.86 -4.77
CA ALA A 182 3.99 -11.50 -5.84
C ALA A 182 5.06 -12.46 -5.27
N GLU A 183 5.82 -12.03 -4.26
CA GLU A 183 6.77 -12.89 -3.55
C GLU A 183 6.09 -14.12 -2.94
N GLN A 184 4.94 -13.95 -2.26
CA GLN A 184 4.17 -15.08 -1.73
C GLN A 184 3.70 -16.03 -2.84
N SER A 185 3.16 -15.48 -3.93
CA SER A 185 2.71 -16.24 -5.10
C SER A 185 3.84 -17.05 -5.72
N LEU A 186 5.07 -16.50 -5.73
CA LEU A 186 6.27 -17.18 -6.23
C LEU A 186 6.53 -18.51 -5.50
N HIS A 187 6.17 -18.61 -4.23
CA HIS A 187 6.41 -19.79 -3.40
C HIS A 187 5.17 -20.68 -3.26
N ARG A 188 3.97 -20.09 -3.23
CA ARG A 188 2.71 -20.79 -2.94
C ARG A 188 2.01 -21.32 -4.19
N ASP A 189 2.00 -20.55 -5.28
CA ASP A 189 1.13 -20.83 -6.42
C ASP A 189 1.87 -21.67 -7.51
N PRO A 190 1.19 -22.62 -8.19
CA PRO A 190 1.78 -23.40 -9.28
C PRO A 190 2.24 -22.54 -10.48
N VAL A 191 3.21 -23.01 -11.24
CA VAL A 191 3.78 -22.27 -12.39
C VAL A 191 2.77 -22.07 -13.54
N GLU A 192 1.71 -22.87 -13.57
CA GLU A 192 0.64 -22.80 -14.56
C GLU A 192 -0.30 -21.62 -14.29
N THR A 193 -0.46 -21.23 -13.02
CA THR A 193 -1.38 -20.17 -12.61
C THR A 193 -0.68 -18.85 -12.30
N ARG A 194 0.66 -18.85 -12.17
CA ARG A 194 1.47 -17.64 -11.99
C ARG A 194 2.38 -17.38 -13.19
N GLN A 195 2.60 -16.10 -13.49
CA GLN A 195 3.45 -15.70 -14.61
C GLN A 195 4.48 -14.68 -14.12
N PHE A 196 5.74 -15.09 -14.09
CA PHE A 196 6.87 -14.25 -13.68
C PHE A 196 7.87 -14.16 -14.84
N TYR A 197 7.95 -12.97 -15.43
CA TYR A 197 8.91 -12.66 -16.49
C TYR A 197 9.92 -11.65 -15.98
N SER A 198 11.20 -11.86 -16.32
CA SER A 198 12.25 -10.88 -16.03
C SER A 198 13.18 -10.73 -17.23
N MET A 199 13.66 -9.51 -17.43
CA MET A 199 14.67 -9.16 -18.42
C MET A 199 15.67 -8.22 -17.78
N THR A 200 16.96 -8.45 -18.02
CA THR A 200 18.04 -7.56 -17.59
C THR A 200 18.80 -7.10 -18.83
N VAL A 201 18.79 -5.80 -19.09
CA VAL A 201 19.35 -5.22 -20.32
C VAL A 201 20.02 -3.88 -20.01
N ALA A 202 21.12 -3.58 -20.68
CA ALA A 202 21.69 -2.23 -20.68
C ALA A 202 20.76 -1.31 -21.50
N VAL A 203 20.30 -0.21 -20.88
CA VAL A 203 19.31 0.69 -21.49
C VAL A 203 19.95 2.00 -21.95
N ASN A 204 19.42 2.59 -23.01
CA ASN A 204 19.54 4.04 -23.23
C ASN A 204 18.44 4.73 -22.39
N PRO A 205 18.79 5.52 -21.34
CA PRO A 205 17.81 6.22 -20.51
C PRO A 205 16.85 7.14 -21.29
N GLU A 206 17.28 7.71 -22.42
CA GLU A 206 16.45 8.56 -23.28
C GLU A 206 15.27 7.80 -23.92
N LYS A 207 15.36 6.46 -23.98
CA LYS A 207 14.28 5.61 -24.50
C LYS A 207 13.28 5.19 -23.43
N LEU A 208 13.54 5.43 -22.14
CA LEU A 208 12.62 5.08 -21.04
C LEU A 208 11.23 5.72 -21.16
N PRO A 209 11.06 6.98 -21.63
CA PRO A 209 9.73 7.54 -21.89
C PRO A 209 8.93 6.74 -22.92
N LEU A 210 9.57 6.29 -24.00
CA LEU A 210 8.91 5.46 -25.03
C LEU A 210 8.49 4.10 -24.48
N VAL A 211 9.34 3.48 -23.64
CA VAL A 211 9.00 2.22 -22.97
C VAL A 211 7.80 2.40 -22.03
N LYS A 212 7.72 3.51 -21.30
CA LYS A 212 6.58 3.83 -20.43
C LYS A 212 5.27 3.89 -21.23
N ASP A 213 5.29 4.52 -22.39
CA ASP A 213 4.10 4.58 -23.27
C ASP A 213 3.67 3.20 -23.78
N ILE A 214 4.63 2.34 -24.14
CA ILE A 214 4.36 0.95 -24.52
C ILE A 214 3.70 0.19 -23.37
N VAL A 215 4.24 0.29 -22.16
CA VAL A 215 3.69 -0.38 -20.97
C VAL A 215 2.27 0.09 -20.66
N ILE A 216 1.98 1.39 -20.78
CA ILE A 216 0.63 1.94 -20.56
C ILE A 216 -0.36 1.35 -21.58
N LYS A 217 0.00 1.31 -22.86
CA LYS A 217 -0.85 0.76 -23.93
C LYS A 217 -1.04 -0.75 -23.76
N ALA A 218 0.02 -1.48 -23.43
CA ALA A 218 -0.03 -2.91 -23.18
C ALA A 218 -0.93 -3.24 -21.98
N ARG A 219 -0.78 -2.51 -20.86
CA ARG A 219 -1.64 -2.66 -19.67
C ARG A 219 -3.11 -2.52 -20.01
N LYS A 220 -3.47 -1.50 -20.80
CA LYS A 220 -4.87 -1.30 -21.23
C LYS A 220 -5.38 -2.50 -22.03
N LYS A 221 -4.63 -2.91 -23.06
CA LYS A 221 -5.01 -4.05 -23.92
C LYS A 221 -5.15 -5.36 -23.15
N ILE A 222 -4.25 -5.63 -22.20
CA ILE A 222 -4.31 -6.82 -21.35
C ILE A 222 -5.52 -6.75 -20.41
N GLY A 223 -5.79 -5.58 -19.82
CA GLY A 223 -6.97 -5.38 -18.98
C GLY A 223 -8.28 -5.64 -19.75
N ASP A 224 -8.41 -5.09 -20.96
CA ASP A 224 -9.58 -5.31 -21.81
C ASP A 224 -9.79 -6.81 -22.14
N LEU A 225 -8.70 -7.57 -22.31
CA LEU A 225 -8.76 -9.02 -22.55
C LEU A 225 -9.14 -9.82 -21.29
N LEU A 226 -8.59 -9.45 -20.12
CA LEU A 226 -8.86 -10.14 -18.86
C LEU A 226 -10.28 -9.89 -18.32
N GLU A 227 -10.88 -8.75 -18.69
CA GLU A 227 -12.25 -8.39 -18.30
C GLU A 227 -13.31 -8.85 -19.32
N ASP A 228 -12.93 -9.54 -20.39
CA ASP A 228 -13.86 -10.09 -21.38
C ASP A 228 -14.46 -11.43 -20.92
N GLY A 229 -15.76 -11.62 -21.14
CA GLY A 229 -16.49 -12.83 -20.80
C GLY A 229 -16.91 -12.96 -19.32
N SER A 230 -17.12 -14.21 -18.87
CA SER A 230 -17.57 -14.52 -17.51
C SER A 230 -16.40 -14.53 -16.53
N LEU A 231 -16.49 -13.74 -15.46
CA LEU A 231 -15.41 -13.52 -14.50
C LEU A 231 -15.55 -14.44 -13.29
N SER A 232 -14.51 -15.20 -12.99
CA SER A 232 -14.49 -16.13 -11.83
C SER A 232 -13.42 -15.81 -10.80
N GLU A 233 -12.31 -15.18 -11.20
CA GLU A 233 -11.13 -14.96 -10.36
C GLU A 233 -10.62 -13.52 -10.43
N VAL A 234 -9.87 -13.11 -9.38
CA VAL A 234 -9.26 -11.78 -9.30
C VAL A 234 -7.74 -11.93 -9.32
N TYR A 235 -7.12 -11.35 -10.34
CA TYR A 235 -5.66 -11.32 -10.50
C TYR A 235 -5.13 -9.90 -10.32
N THR A 236 -3.95 -9.79 -9.71
CA THR A 236 -3.16 -8.55 -9.75
C THR A 236 -2.08 -8.71 -10.81
N PHE A 237 -2.12 -7.86 -11.84
CA PHE A 237 -1.10 -7.83 -12.87
C PHE A 237 -0.26 -6.55 -12.75
N SER A 238 1.05 -6.70 -12.62
CA SER A 238 1.98 -5.60 -12.33
C SER A 238 3.17 -5.59 -13.28
N PHE A 239 3.61 -4.39 -13.67
CA PHE A 239 4.87 -4.17 -14.37
C PHE A 239 5.81 -3.39 -13.45
N GLN A 240 7.08 -3.81 -13.36
CA GLN A 240 8.11 -3.08 -12.64
C GLN A 240 9.28 -2.76 -13.58
N LEU A 241 9.59 -1.48 -13.69
CA LEU A 241 10.78 -0.98 -14.37
C LEU A 241 11.51 -0.07 -13.39
N PHE A 242 12.71 -0.46 -12.98
CA PHE A 242 13.50 0.24 -11.96
C PHE A 242 14.99 0.20 -12.31
N PRO A 243 15.76 1.22 -11.93
CA PRO A 243 17.20 1.22 -12.16
C PRO A 243 17.88 0.16 -11.28
N LEU A 244 18.74 -0.65 -11.90
CA LEU A 244 19.66 -1.56 -11.18
C LEU A 244 21.00 -0.90 -10.85
N THR A 245 21.34 0.18 -11.55
CA THR A 245 22.57 0.95 -11.34
C THR A 245 22.26 2.20 -10.52
N LYS A 246 23.28 2.71 -9.80
CA LYS A 246 23.23 4.08 -9.30
C LYS A 246 23.24 5.01 -10.51
N LEU A 247 22.18 5.80 -10.68
CA LEU A 247 22.13 6.77 -11.77
C LEU A 247 23.29 7.75 -11.61
N GLN A 248 24.08 7.91 -12.68
CA GLN A 248 25.09 8.95 -12.71
C GLN A 248 24.35 10.29 -12.69
N LYS A 249 24.68 11.16 -11.73
CA LYS A 249 24.22 12.55 -11.79
C LYS A 249 24.85 13.14 -13.05
N THR A 250 24.05 13.55 -14.01
CA THR A 250 24.53 14.34 -15.14
C THR A 250 25.16 15.60 -14.56
N THR A 251 26.48 15.74 -14.73
CA THR A 251 27.24 16.92 -14.35
C THR A 251 26.98 18.00 -15.39
N GLU A 252 25.76 18.53 -15.45
CA GLU A 252 25.42 19.68 -16.28
C GLU A 252 24.69 20.70 -15.39
N ASP A 253 25.45 21.75 -15.05
CA ASP A 253 25.05 23.10 -14.60
C ASP A 253 25.96 23.64 -13.49
N HIS A 254 27.26 23.76 -13.78
CA HIS A 254 28.15 24.77 -13.19
C HIS A 254 29.06 25.26 -14.32
N ASN A 255 28.52 26.10 -15.21
CA ASN A 255 29.22 27.16 -15.96
C ASN A 255 28.24 27.84 -16.92
N ALA A 256 27.53 28.85 -16.41
CA ALA A 256 27.10 30.04 -17.15
C ALA A 256 26.94 31.18 -16.13
#